data_AF-A0A1H8SLV7-F1
#
_entry.id   AF-A0A1H8SLV7-F1
#
_cell.length_a   1.000
_cell.length_b   1.000
_cell.length_c   1.000
_cell.angle_alpha   90.00
_cell.angle_beta   90.00
_cell.angle_gamma   90.00
#
_symmetry.space_group_name_H-M   'P 1'
#
loop_
_entity.id
_entity.type
_entity.pdbx_description
1 polymer ?
#
loop_
_entity_poly.entity_id
_entity_poly.type
_entity_poly.pdbx_seq_one_letter_code
_entity_poly.pdbx_strand_id
1 'polypeptide(L)'
;MKNFKMNFAMLAMVLGITAAVGFKGTAKSVTAKPGTTWFSYNGAGSTNPLNYTKVSARPEDCNGTAALCAIQGDENGSTGHPTQGTVNAPTATAKFQ
;
A
#
# COMPACT_ATOMS: atom_id res chain seq x y z
N MET A 1 -58.63 -33.99 -10.64
CA MET A 1 -57.51 -33.29 -11.32
C MET A 1 -57.99 -31.90 -11.72
N LYS A 2 -57.17 -30.86 -11.43
CA LYS A 2 -57.14 -29.54 -12.09
C LYS A 2 -58.40 -28.67 -11.81
N ASN A 3 -58.34 -27.53 -11.12
CA ASN A 3 -57.50 -26.37 -11.43
C ASN A 3 -57.35 -25.47 -10.19
N PHE A 4 -56.16 -25.45 -9.61
CA PHE A 4 -55.77 -24.51 -8.56
C PHE A 4 -55.34 -23.19 -9.23
N LYS A 5 -56.28 -22.25 -9.39
CA LYS A 5 -55.96 -20.88 -9.81
C LYS A 5 -55.45 -20.11 -8.58
N MET A 6 -54.14 -20.16 -8.38
CA MET A 6 -53.45 -19.46 -7.30
C MET A 6 -53.28 -17.98 -7.69
N ASN A 7 -53.99 -17.10 -6.99
CA ASN A 7 -53.93 -15.65 -7.15
C ASN A 7 -52.54 -15.14 -6.75
N PHE A 8 -51.73 -14.76 -7.74
CA PHE A 8 -50.37 -14.24 -7.60
C PHE A 8 -50.31 -12.77 -7.09
N ALA A 9 -51.40 -12.25 -6.53
CA ALA A 9 -51.54 -10.84 -6.16
C ALA A 9 -51.23 -10.53 -4.69
N MET A 10 -50.97 -11.56 -3.86
CA MET A 10 -50.80 -11.37 -2.40
C MET A 10 -49.33 -11.24 -1.93
N LEU A 11 -48.37 -11.22 -2.85
CA LEU A 11 -46.93 -11.18 -2.54
C LEU A 11 -46.24 -9.86 -2.98
N ALA A 12 -46.98 -8.77 -3.08
CA ALA A 12 -46.44 -7.45 -3.47
C ALA A 12 -46.56 -6.37 -2.39
N MET A 13 -46.98 -6.75 -1.16
CA MET A 13 -47.27 -5.80 -0.07
C MET A 13 -46.36 -6.01 1.15
N VAL A 14 -45.16 -6.57 0.95
CA VAL A 14 -44.12 -6.72 1.98
C VAL A 14 -42.75 -6.34 1.42
N LEU A 15 -42.69 -5.23 0.68
CA LEU A 15 -41.41 -4.54 0.44
C LEU A 15 -41.50 -3.20 1.15
N GLY A 16 -41.40 -3.33 2.47
CA GLY A 16 -41.35 -2.25 3.43
C GLY A 16 -40.25 -1.25 3.04
N ILE A 17 -40.67 0.00 3.06
CA ILE A 17 -39.88 1.21 3.05
C ILE A 17 -38.90 1.15 4.22
N THR A 18 -37.61 0.87 3.98
CA THR A 18 -36.50 1.29 4.83
C THR A 18 -35.15 1.11 4.12
N ALA A 19 -34.74 2.13 3.38
CA ALA A 19 -33.32 2.34 3.07
C ALA A 19 -33.00 3.85 3.02
N ALA A 20 -33.47 4.58 4.04
CA ALA A 20 -32.94 5.89 4.35
C ALA A 20 -31.82 5.73 5.39
N VAL A 21 -30.72 6.46 5.16
CA VAL A 21 -29.60 6.76 6.08
C VAL A 21 -28.79 5.59 6.64
N GLY A 22 -27.72 5.22 5.93
CA GLY A 22 -26.76 4.24 6.44
C GLY A 22 -25.36 4.26 5.84
N PHE A 23 -24.95 5.27 5.07
CA PHE A 23 -23.54 5.43 4.68
C PHE A 23 -22.95 6.69 5.32
N LYS A 24 -22.95 6.72 6.65
CA LYS A 24 -21.75 7.21 7.36
C LYS A 24 -20.71 6.11 7.26
N GLY A 25 -20.25 5.85 6.03
CA GLY A 25 -18.95 5.23 5.86
C GLY A 25 -18.01 6.22 6.52
N THR A 26 -17.58 5.92 7.74
CA THR A 26 -16.27 6.34 8.17
C THR A 26 -15.37 5.89 7.04
N ALA A 27 -15.06 6.81 6.13
CA ALA A 27 -13.88 6.70 5.33
C ALA A 27 -12.81 6.52 6.41
N LYS A 28 -12.43 5.25 6.66
CA LYS A 28 -11.17 4.99 7.28
C LYS A 28 -10.26 5.78 6.37
N SER A 29 -9.78 6.92 6.86
CA SER A 29 -8.51 7.43 6.41
C SER A 29 -7.62 6.22 6.56
N VAL A 30 -7.47 5.48 5.45
CA VAL A 30 -6.25 4.77 5.16
C VAL A 30 -5.26 5.91 5.17
N THR A 31 -4.78 6.22 6.38
CA THR A 31 -3.46 6.77 6.58
C THR A 31 -2.61 5.82 5.76
N ALA A 32 -2.37 6.19 4.50
CA ALA A 32 -1.47 5.47 3.64
C ALA A 32 -0.21 5.46 4.47
N LYS A 33 0.12 4.28 5.02
CA LYS A 33 1.39 4.08 5.71
C LYS A 33 2.41 4.68 4.75
N PRO A 34 3.24 5.66 5.17
CA PRO A 34 4.13 6.38 4.27
C PRO A 34 4.78 5.35 3.36
N GLY A 35 4.45 5.45 2.06
CA GLY A 35 4.54 4.35 1.13
C GLY A 35 5.94 3.78 1.15
N THR A 36 6.08 2.49 1.42
CA THR A 36 7.38 1.82 1.46
C THR A 36 8.01 1.99 0.07
N THR A 37 9.08 2.78 -0.03
CA THR A 37 9.70 3.15 -1.30
C THR A 37 11.12 2.61 -1.37
N TRP A 38 11.63 2.48 -2.59
CA TRP A 38 13.02 2.09 -2.84
C TRP A 38 13.93 3.32 -2.85
N PHE A 39 15.14 3.13 -2.35
CA PHE A 39 16.20 4.12 -2.37
C PHE A 39 17.50 3.51 -2.86
N SER A 40 18.04 4.03 -3.97
CA SER A 40 19.33 3.63 -4.53
C SER A 40 20.48 4.19 -3.68
N TYR A 41 21.48 3.37 -3.42
CA TYR A 41 22.67 3.70 -2.66
C TYR A 41 23.76 4.28 -3.57
N ASN A 42 24.28 5.44 -3.23
CA ASN A 42 25.27 6.15 -4.06
C ASN A 42 26.74 5.75 -3.81
N GLY A 43 26.99 4.79 -2.91
CA GLY A 43 28.35 4.30 -2.61
C GLY A 43 29.07 5.02 -1.46
N ALA A 44 28.55 6.14 -0.95
CA ALA A 44 29.09 6.83 0.22
C ALA A 44 28.47 6.29 1.51
N GLY A 45 29.25 6.05 2.57
CA GLY A 45 28.86 5.43 3.86
C GLY A 45 27.38 5.09 4.09
N SER A 46 27.05 3.80 4.19
CA SER A 46 25.69 3.26 4.20
C SER A 46 24.80 3.66 5.37
N THR A 47 25.32 4.36 6.38
CA THR A 47 24.59 4.77 7.58
C THR A 47 23.96 6.17 7.47
N ASN A 48 24.31 6.94 6.44
CA ASN A 48 23.80 8.29 6.24
C ASN A 48 22.63 8.29 5.23
N PRO A 49 21.42 8.72 5.63
CA PRO A 49 20.26 8.82 4.74
C PRO A 49 20.48 9.68 3.48
N LEU A 50 21.38 10.66 3.52
CA LEU A 50 21.68 11.52 2.37
C LEU A 50 22.42 10.79 1.25
N ASN A 51 22.98 9.62 1.55
CA ASN A 51 23.67 8.77 0.58
C ASN A 51 22.72 7.87 -0.23
N TYR A 52 21.41 8.15 -0.12
CA TYR A 52 20.37 7.39 -0.77
C TYR A 52 19.45 8.30 -1.58
N THR A 53 19.13 7.88 -2.80
CA THR A 53 18.24 8.59 -3.72
C THR A 53 16.98 7.78 -3.93
N LYS A 54 15.82 8.40 -3.70
CA LYS A 54 14.52 7.76 -3.94
C LYS A 54 14.38 7.34 -5.40
N VAL A 55 13.91 6.12 -5.61
CA VAL A 55 13.65 5.54 -6.93
C VAL A 55 12.25 4.93 -6.95
N SER A 56 11.60 4.96 -8.11
CA SER A 56 10.21 4.50 -8.27
C SER A 56 10.03 3.00 -8.06
N ALA A 57 11.09 2.22 -8.28
CA ALA A 57 11.12 0.78 -8.16
C ALA A 57 12.52 0.30 -7.78
N ARG A 58 12.65 -0.99 -7.45
CA ARG A 58 13.95 -1.63 -7.23
C ARG A 58 14.80 -1.48 -8.50
N PRO A 59 16.03 -0.93 -8.45
CA PRO A 59 16.87 -0.81 -9.65
C PRO A 59 17.21 -2.18 -10.23
N GLU A 60 17.19 -2.30 -11.55
CA GLU A 60 17.39 -3.58 -12.27
C GLU A 60 18.80 -4.16 -12.03
N ASP A 61 19.80 -3.29 -11.90
CA ASP A 61 21.18 -3.64 -11.59
C ASP A 61 21.37 -4.16 -10.15
N CYS A 62 20.34 -4.02 -9.29
CA CYS A 62 20.35 -4.49 -7.91
C CYS A 62 19.76 -5.91 -7.74
N ASN A 63 20.24 -6.92 -8.49
CA ASN A 63 19.74 -8.31 -8.40
C ASN A 63 20.80 -9.37 -8.10
N GLY A 64 21.93 -8.99 -7.49
CA GLY A 64 23.01 -9.93 -7.15
C GLY A 64 23.27 -10.12 -5.67
N THR A 65 24.52 -10.47 -5.36
CA THR A 65 24.99 -10.78 -4.00
C THR A 65 26.16 -9.91 -3.54
N ALA A 66 26.57 -8.93 -4.35
CA ALA A 66 27.75 -8.09 -4.11
C ALA A 66 27.50 -7.00 -3.05
N ALA A 67 27.96 -5.77 -3.30
CA ALA A 67 27.79 -4.64 -2.40
C ALA A 67 26.33 -4.15 -2.34
N LEU A 68 26.01 -3.39 -1.29
CA LEU A 68 24.72 -2.71 -1.14
C LEU A 68 24.43 -1.87 -2.38
N CYS A 69 23.22 -1.99 -2.93
CA CYS A 69 22.79 -1.29 -4.13
C CYS A 69 21.55 -0.44 -3.88
N ALA A 70 20.58 -0.96 -3.14
CA ALA A 70 19.40 -0.20 -2.73
C ALA A 70 18.80 -0.73 -1.43
N ILE A 71 18.02 0.10 -0.76
CA ILE A 71 17.21 -0.26 0.41
C ILE A 71 15.74 0.09 0.18
N GLN A 72 14.84 -0.60 0.87
CA GLN A 72 13.41 -0.30 0.88
C GLN A 72 12.97 0.07 2.30
N GLY A 73 12.14 1.11 2.43
CA GLY A 73 11.53 1.47 3.70
C GLY A 73 10.79 2.79 3.68
N ASP A 74 10.67 3.40 4.84
CA ASP A 74 9.93 4.64 5.06
C ASP A 74 10.75 5.85 4.63
N GLU A 75 10.11 6.73 3.87
CA GLU A 75 10.66 8.02 3.46
C GLU A 75 10.44 9.09 4.52
N ASN A 76 11.44 9.94 4.70
CA ASN A 76 11.27 11.22 5.35
C ASN A 76 10.59 12.18 4.37
N GLY A 77 9.27 12.37 4.54
CA GLY A 77 8.43 13.19 3.66
C GLY A 77 8.85 14.65 3.52
N SER A 78 9.75 15.16 4.37
CA SER A 78 10.30 16.52 4.25
C SER A 78 11.54 16.60 3.38
N THR A 79 12.29 15.50 3.21
CA THR A 79 13.61 15.53 2.55
C THR A 79 13.69 14.64 1.32
N GLY A 80 12.74 13.73 1.11
CA GLY A 80 12.79 12.77 -0.01
C GLY A 80 13.82 11.65 0.17
N HIS A 81 14.47 11.58 1.33
CA HIS A 81 15.45 10.56 1.70
C HIS A 81 14.83 9.49 2.60
N PRO A 82 15.44 8.31 2.77
CA PRO A 82 14.98 7.35 3.77
C PRO A 82 15.04 7.96 5.18
N THR A 83 14.20 7.48 6.08
CA THR A 83 14.36 7.78 7.51
C THR A 83 15.63 7.12 8.05
N GLN A 84 16.21 7.66 9.15
CA GLN A 84 17.32 7.00 9.83
C GLN A 84 16.96 5.58 10.29
N GLY A 85 15.71 5.36 10.70
CA GLY A 85 15.19 4.02 11.04
C GLY A 85 15.27 3.06 9.85
N THR A 86 14.94 3.53 8.64
CA THR A 86 15.05 2.73 7.41
C THR A 86 16.50 2.41 7.05
N VAL A 87 17.42 3.34 7.28
CA VAL A 87 18.85 3.07 7.03
C VAL A 87 19.41 2.04 8.02
N ASN A 88 19.00 2.13 9.29
CA ASN A 88 19.47 1.21 10.34
C ASN A 88 18.82 -0.19 10.24
N ALA A 89 17.56 -0.24 9.81
CA ALA A 89 16.75 -1.45 9.72
C ALA A 89 15.84 -1.37 8.48
N PRO A 90 16.40 -1.57 7.26
CA PRO A 90 15.61 -1.52 6.05
C PRO A 90 14.61 -2.68 6.00
N THR A 91 13.45 -2.44 5.40
CA THR A 91 12.44 -3.48 5.17
C THR A 91 12.95 -4.53 4.18
N ALA A 92 13.69 -4.10 3.18
CA ALA A 92 14.38 -4.96 2.23
C ALA A 92 15.69 -4.31 1.76
N THR A 93 16.63 -5.16 1.36
CA THR A 93 17.92 -4.74 0.82
C THR A 93 18.13 -5.40 -0.53
N ALA A 94 18.63 -4.63 -1.49
CA ALA A 94 19.03 -5.10 -2.81
C ALA A 94 20.52 -4.86 -3.02
N LYS A 95 21.19 -5.75 -3.76
CA LYS A 95 22.65 -5.76 -3.95
C LYS A 95 22.99 -5.80 -5.43
N PHE A 96 24.15 -5.25 -5.78
CA PHE A 96 24.63 -5.27 -7.16
C PHE A 96 24.80 -6.72 -7.67
N GLN A 97 24.56 -6.92 -8.97
CA GLN A 97 24.85 -8.15 -9.72
C GLN A 97 26.31 -8.59 -9.57
#